data_AF-A0A7Y2FR33-F1
#
_entry.id   AF-A0A7Y2FR33-F1
#
_cell.length_a   1.000
_cell.length_b   1.000
_cell.length_c   1.000
_cell.angle_alpha   90.00
_cell.angle_beta   90.00
_cell.angle_gamma   90.00
#
_symmetry.space_group_name_H-M   'P 1'
#
loop_
_entity.id
_entity.type
_entity.pdbx_description
1 polymer ?
#
loop_
_entity_poly.entity_id
_entity_poly.type
_entity_poly.pdbx_seq_one_letter_code
_entity_poly.pdbx_strand_id
1 'polypeptide(L)'
;MLRAPFIAVLVLACLGCNESTRASAINDDAFSPALFANPPSEFGPQTRWWWPGASVDDAGLGDQLRQFVEAGYSAIEIQPFMSALTNADLDEDPRIRAVGDATFLERLRTAACTAQELGLHWDITLGSGWSTGGVGIDDDGARQLIAAELTLEGPSSYSGPLPYPDPPAWIEGTNRIVPAIDGFDQELRLVSVLGAEVADEPENPPATLGDVVELADQVQDGTLGWEVPAGTHRIFAVYENRTRHFPAGGAYPGELEDARVIDHLDRRGVEAFLDSEFGAWLEAVSDCPPRAVFVDSFELVGELPWTAGFGADFETSLGYEIDPLLPFLFLEGGESEYVNILRAETVARYQATDDRGARVREDYEALRSARFSQELIETLRIWLQDRGVELRLQAHGGYADILDAYAMADVPESEGLYAGGSYDFLRLSASAAHVGGKRYVSSETFVSVGRLELTEQETRILMGRAFSAGINRLVHHGNAYRYLHQDGQRWFPFHPRDDSAFSTGPVDLSFDIHPDAV
;
A
#
# COMPACT_ATOMS: atom_id res chain seq x y z
N MET A 1 23.10 -61.94 -47.07
CA MET A 1 24.56 -62.17 -46.99
C MET A 1 25.23 -60.86 -46.61
N LEU A 2 25.99 -60.89 -45.51
CA LEU A 2 27.13 -60.05 -45.12
C LEU A 2 27.05 -58.51 -45.12
N ARG A 3 27.37 -57.99 -43.95
CA ARG A 3 27.66 -56.61 -43.54
C ARG A 3 28.91 -56.05 -44.22
N ALA A 4 28.96 -54.73 -44.40
CA ALA A 4 30.17 -53.91 -44.28
C ALA A 4 29.80 -52.49 -43.80
N PRO A 5 30.50 -51.91 -42.79
CA PRO A 5 30.14 -50.63 -42.20
C PRO A 5 30.87 -49.47 -42.89
N PHE A 6 30.17 -48.34 -43.08
CA PHE A 6 30.78 -47.07 -43.46
C PHE A 6 31.32 -46.37 -42.19
N ILE A 7 32.64 -46.18 -42.15
CA ILE A 7 33.33 -45.32 -41.19
C ILE A 7 33.21 -43.89 -41.71
N ALA A 8 32.46 -43.05 -41.01
CA ALA A 8 32.46 -41.60 -41.22
C ALA A 8 33.54 -40.98 -40.32
N VAL A 9 34.55 -40.39 -40.95
CA VAL A 9 35.62 -39.62 -40.31
C VAL A 9 35.03 -38.30 -39.81
N LEU A 10 35.00 -38.12 -38.49
CA LEU A 10 34.64 -36.84 -37.86
C LEU A 10 35.88 -35.94 -37.90
N VAL A 11 35.82 -34.86 -38.69
CA VAL A 11 36.82 -33.80 -38.69
C VAL A 11 36.57 -32.93 -37.45
N LEU A 12 37.47 -33.02 -36.47
CA LEU A 12 37.49 -32.15 -35.30
C LEU A 12 37.95 -30.75 -35.74
N ALA A 13 37.02 -29.80 -35.85
CA ALA A 13 37.36 -28.39 -35.94
C ALA A 13 37.63 -27.87 -34.53
N CYS A 14 38.90 -27.61 -34.22
CA CYS A 14 39.31 -26.89 -33.03
C CYS A 14 38.87 -25.42 -33.14
N LEU A 15 37.69 -25.11 -32.61
CA LEU A 15 37.33 -23.74 -32.23
C LEU A 15 37.83 -23.52 -30.81
N GLY A 16 38.84 -22.67 -30.68
CA GLY A 16 39.39 -22.25 -29.40
C GLY A 16 38.32 -21.59 -28.54
N CYS A 17 38.11 -22.14 -27.35
CA CYS A 17 37.41 -21.45 -26.29
C CYS A 17 38.24 -20.23 -25.88
N ASN A 18 37.74 -19.03 -26.18
CA ASN A 18 38.16 -17.83 -25.48
C ASN A 18 37.67 -17.95 -24.03
N GLU A 19 38.55 -18.34 -23.11
CA GLU A 19 38.39 -18.15 -21.67
C GLU A 19 38.56 -16.66 -21.32
N SER A 20 37.62 -15.82 -21.74
CA SER A 20 37.47 -14.49 -21.18
C SER A 20 36.06 -14.35 -20.61
N THR A 21 36.02 -14.15 -19.29
CA THR A 21 34.91 -13.63 -18.48
C THR A 21 33.64 -14.49 -18.42
N ARG A 22 33.72 -15.65 -17.77
CA ARG A 22 32.65 -16.04 -16.84
C ARG A 22 33.10 -15.62 -15.45
N ALA A 23 32.53 -14.54 -14.93
CA ALA A 23 32.53 -14.32 -13.49
C ALA A 23 31.98 -15.62 -12.86
N SER A 24 32.72 -16.18 -11.91
CA SER A 24 32.29 -17.33 -11.13
C SER A 24 30.94 -17.00 -10.50
N ALA A 25 29.84 -17.57 -11.01
CA ALA A 25 28.55 -17.48 -10.36
C ALA A 25 28.71 -17.95 -8.90
N ILE A 26 28.30 -17.12 -7.95
CA ILE A 26 28.32 -17.48 -6.52
C ILE A 26 27.45 -18.73 -6.36
N ASN A 27 27.99 -19.76 -5.71
CA ASN A 27 27.20 -20.92 -5.35
C ASN A 27 26.45 -20.62 -4.06
N ASP A 28 25.19 -20.23 -4.18
CA ASP A 28 24.32 -19.87 -3.04
C ASP A 28 24.09 -21.05 -2.06
N ASP A 29 24.32 -22.29 -2.49
CA ASP A 29 24.11 -23.50 -1.67
C ASP A 29 25.34 -23.89 -0.84
N ALA A 30 26.45 -23.14 -0.91
CA ALA A 30 27.68 -23.46 -0.21
C ALA A 30 28.28 -22.26 0.52
N PHE A 31 28.51 -22.40 1.82
CA PHE A 31 29.24 -21.39 2.58
C PHE A 31 30.67 -21.24 2.04
N SER A 32 31.05 -20.00 1.72
CA SER A 32 32.41 -19.65 1.30
C SER A 32 33.05 -18.72 2.32
N PRO A 33 34.09 -19.17 3.06
CA PRO A 33 34.83 -18.30 3.97
C PRO A 33 35.43 -17.07 3.28
N ALA A 34 35.85 -17.22 2.02
CA ALA A 34 36.41 -16.13 1.23
C ALA A 34 35.35 -15.07 0.88
N LEU A 35 34.14 -15.52 0.50
CA LEU A 35 32.99 -14.65 0.26
C LEU A 35 32.55 -13.96 1.55
N PHE A 36 32.49 -14.68 2.66
CA PHE A 36 32.12 -14.11 3.95
C PHE A 36 33.12 -13.04 4.44
N ALA A 37 34.42 -13.27 4.23
CA ALA A 37 35.45 -12.31 4.63
C ALA A 37 35.50 -11.07 3.73
N ASN A 38 35.08 -11.18 2.46
CA ASN A 38 35.07 -10.10 1.48
C ASN A 38 33.79 -10.19 0.62
N PRO A 39 32.63 -9.83 1.18
CA PRO A 39 31.38 -9.89 0.45
C PRO A 39 31.38 -8.88 -0.71
N PRO A 40 30.82 -9.22 -1.87
CA PRO A 40 30.59 -8.25 -2.95
C PRO A 40 29.68 -7.11 -2.47
N SER A 41 29.81 -5.95 -3.11
CA SER A 41 29.01 -4.76 -2.77
C SER A 41 27.51 -4.98 -2.91
N GLU A 42 27.07 -5.91 -3.76
CA GLU A 42 25.65 -6.30 -3.90
C GLU A 42 25.04 -6.89 -2.61
N PHE A 43 25.87 -7.23 -1.62
CA PHE A 43 25.44 -7.72 -0.30
C PHE A 43 25.38 -6.66 0.78
N GLY A 44 25.75 -5.41 0.48
CA GLY A 44 25.57 -4.29 1.39
C GLY A 44 24.09 -4.03 1.75
N PRO A 45 23.82 -3.26 2.82
CA PRO A 45 22.46 -2.84 3.13
C PRO A 45 21.91 -1.94 2.01
N GLN A 46 20.59 -1.77 1.99
CA GLN A 46 19.90 -0.81 1.14
C GLN A 46 19.39 0.32 2.01
N THR A 47 19.03 1.44 1.39
CA THR A 47 18.38 2.53 2.10
C THR A 47 17.31 3.16 1.25
N ARG A 48 16.19 3.52 1.89
CA ARG A 48 15.29 4.50 1.32
C ARG A 48 15.94 5.87 1.34
N TRP A 49 15.76 6.64 0.28
CA TRP A 49 16.32 7.97 0.09
C TRP A 49 15.17 8.96 -0.11
N TRP A 50 14.89 9.70 0.95
CA TRP A 50 13.74 10.58 1.04
C TRP A 50 14.01 11.90 0.34
N TRP A 51 13.20 12.25 -0.66
CA TRP A 51 13.29 13.53 -1.36
C TRP A 51 12.21 14.49 -0.86
N PRO A 52 12.52 15.79 -0.66
CA PRO A 52 11.55 16.82 -0.28
C PRO A 52 10.74 17.21 -1.52
N GLY A 53 9.83 16.32 -1.91
CA GLY A 53 9.16 16.37 -3.20
C GLY A 53 10.15 16.34 -4.36
N ALA A 54 10.05 17.30 -5.28
CA ALA A 54 11.01 17.45 -6.37
C ALA A 54 12.10 18.51 -6.11
N SER A 55 12.25 18.99 -4.86
CA SER A 55 13.29 19.95 -4.48
C SER A 55 14.66 19.27 -4.32
N VAL A 56 15.24 18.88 -5.44
CA VAL A 56 16.60 18.32 -5.54
C VAL A 56 17.38 18.99 -6.67
N ASP A 57 18.70 18.89 -6.62
CA ASP A 57 19.61 19.45 -7.62
C ASP A 57 20.74 18.47 -7.97
N ASP A 58 21.27 18.57 -9.19
CA ASP A 58 22.23 17.60 -9.73
C ASP A 58 23.51 17.48 -8.87
N ALA A 59 23.94 18.57 -8.21
CA ALA A 59 25.13 18.54 -7.36
C ALA A 59 24.87 17.75 -6.07
N GLY A 60 23.75 18.03 -5.39
CA GLY A 60 23.33 17.30 -4.20
C GLY A 60 23.07 15.82 -4.49
N LEU A 61 22.41 15.51 -5.61
CA LEU A 61 22.18 14.13 -6.06
C LEU A 61 23.51 13.39 -6.23
N GLY A 62 24.45 13.94 -7.02
CA GLY A 62 25.75 13.31 -7.27
C GLY A 62 26.60 13.15 -6.00
N ASP A 63 26.57 14.13 -5.10
CA ASP A 63 27.34 14.10 -3.85
C ASP A 63 26.78 13.09 -2.85
N GLN A 64 25.46 12.94 -2.72
CA GLN A 64 24.87 11.94 -1.83
C GLN A 64 24.99 10.52 -2.39
N LEU A 65 24.82 10.32 -3.69
CA LEU A 65 25.01 9.00 -4.31
C LEU A 65 26.44 8.46 -4.09
N ARG A 66 27.47 9.32 -4.21
CA ARG A 66 28.86 8.93 -3.87
C ARG A 66 29.02 8.58 -2.40
N GLN A 67 28.31 9.25 -1.51
CA GLN A 67 28.35 8.96 -0.07
C GLN A 67 27.67 7.64 0.26
N PHE A 68 26.58 7.29 -0.42
CA PHE A 68 25.97 5.97 -0.26
C PHE A 68 26.94 4.85 -0.66
N VAL A 69 27.66 5.02 -1.77
CA VAL A 69 28.70 4.08 -2.19
C VAL A 69 29.85 4.01 -1.19
N GLU A 70 30.35 5.16 -0.71
CA GLU A 70 31.42 5.20 0.30
C GLU A 70 31.00 4.56 1.63
N ALA A 71 29.74 4.72 2.02
CA ALA A 71 29.16 4.08 3.20
C ALA A 71 28.88 2.57 3.02
N GLY A 72 29.01 2.04 1.81
CA GLY A 72 28.85 0.61 1.51
C GLY A 72 27.40 0.17 1.27
N TYR A 73 26.49 1.09 0.95
CA TYR A 73 25.13 0.72 0.51
C TYR A 73 25.19 0.02 -0.85
N SER A 74 24.37 -1.02 -1.00
CA SER A 74 24.24 -1.80 -2.25
C SER A 74 23.17 -1.24 -3.18
N ALA A 75 22.15 -0.59 -2.62
CA ALA A 75 21.08 0.05 -3.35
C ALA A 75 20.47 1.23 -2.60
N ILE A 76 19.82 2.11 -3.34
CA ILE A 76 18.93 3.16 -2.84
C ILE A 76 17.50 2.95 -3.34
N GLU A 77 16.50 3.40 -2.61
CA GLU A 77 15.13 3.55 -3.11
C GLU A 77 14.77 5.03 -3.10
N ILE A 78 14.40 5.61 -4.24
CA ILE A 78 13.97 7.01 -4.31
C ILE A 78 12.50 7.09 -3.91
N GLN A 79 12.19 7.86 -2.85
CA GLN A 79 10.82 8.17 -2.44
C GLN A 79 10.62 9.68 -2.27
N PRO A 80 9.88 10.34 -3.18
CA PRO A 80 9.53 11.75 -3.04
C PRO A 80 8.26 11.92 -2.21
N PHE A 81 8.28 12.82 -1.22
CA PHE A 81 7.12 13.19 -0.41
C PHE A 81 7.36 14.52 0.32
N MET A 82 6.43 14.97 1.15
CA MET A 82 6.52 16.25 1.85
C MET A 82 6.32 16.18 3.37
N SER A 83 6.45 15.00 3.96
CA SER A 83 6.36 14.88 5.41
C SER A 83 7.41 15.75 6.11
N ALA A 84 7.00 16.43 7.18
CA ALA A 84 7.79 17.37 7.97
C ALA A 84 8.35 18.61 7.22
N LEU A 85 7.96 18.85 5.97
CA LEU A 85 8.17 20.15 5.32
C LEU A 85 7.13 21.15 5.85
N THR A 86 7.53 22.41 6.01
CA THR A 86 6.67 23.46 6.58
C THR A 86 5.92 24.23 5.49
N ASN A 87 4.87 24.95 5.87
CA ASN A 87 4.20 25.86 4.92
C ASN A 87 5.15 26.93 4.36
N ALA A 88 6.12 27.40 5.16
CA ALA A 88 7.12 28.35 4.72
C ALA A 88 8.10 27.75 3.69
N ASP A 89 8.40 26.45 3.80
CA ASP A 89 9.21 25.74 2.80
C ASP A 89 8.47 25.66 1.46
N LEU A 90 7.17 25.34 1.48
CA LEU A 90 6.33 25.28 0.28
C LEU A 90 6.21 26.64 -0.42
N ASP A 91 6.07 27.71 0.36
CA ASP A 91 5.94 29.08 -0.16
C ASP A 91 7.22 29.55 -0.88
N GLU A 92 8.40 29.17 -0.37
CA GLU A 92 9.69 29.57 -0.96
C GLU A 92 10.16 28.65 -2.09
N ASP A 93 9.91 27.35 -1.94
CA ASP A 93 10.36 26.34 -2.90
C ASP A 93 9.19 25.56 -3.53
N PRO A 94 8.59 26.12 -4.60
CA PRO A 94 7.46 25.47 -5.27
C PRO A 94 7.84 24.13 -5.92
N ARG A 95 9.14 23.80 -6.04
CA ARG A 95 9.58 22.49 -6.55
C ARG A 95 9.21 21.36 -5.62
N ILE A 96 8.93 21.62 -4.34
CA ILE A 96 8.45 20.58 -3.43
C ILE A 96 7.17 19.96 -3.99
N ARG A 97 6.24 20.77 -4.53
CA ARG A 97 4.98 20.31 -5.12
C ARG A 97 5.08 20.02 -6.63
N ALA A 98 6.24 19.60 -7.12
CA ALA A 98 6.44 19.37 -8.56
C ALA A 98 6.75 17.91 -8.90
N VAL A 99 6.37 16.96 -8.04
CA VAL A 99 6.54 15.54 -8.32
C VAL A 99 5.65 15.12 -9.49
N GLY A 100 6.23 14.50 -10.50
CA GLY A 100 5.54 14.17 -11.77
C GLY A 100 5.83 15.13 -12.92
N ASP A 101 6.21 16.39 -12.63
CA ASP A 101 6.51 17.37 -13.67
C ASP A 101 7.82 17.07 -14.42
N ALA A 102 7.99 17.68 -15.60
CA ALA A 102 9.17 17.50 -16.44
C ALA A 102 10.50 17.75 -15.71
N THR A 103 10.56 18.72 -14.79
CA THR A 103 11.77 19.00 -13.98
C THR A 103 12.08 17.86 -13.02
N PHE A 104 11.05 17.27 -12.39
CA PHE A 104 11.20 16.10 -11.54
C PHE A 104 11.71 14.91 -12.36
N LEU A 105 11.11 14.65 -13.52
CA LEU A 105 11.52 13.57 -14.43
C LEU A 105 12.98 13.70 -14.87
N GLU A 106 13.44 14.93 -15.15
CA GLU A 106 14.85 15.20 -15.46
C GLU A 106 15.77 14.86 -14.27
N ARG A 107 15.40 15.28 -13.05
CA ARG A 107 16.19 15.00 -11.84
C ARG A 107 16.19 13.51 -11.49
N LEU A 108 15.06 12.84 -11.65
CA LEU A 108 14.94 11.39 -11.46
C LEU A 108 15.88 10.65 -12.42
N ARG A 109 15.88 11.03 -13.71
CA ARG A 109 16.81 10.49 -14.70
C ARG A 109 18.28 10.76 -14.36
N THR A 110 18.62 11.98 -13.91
CA THR A 110 19.99 12.29 -13.45
C THR A 110 20.40 11.39 -12.29
N ALA A 111 19.54 11.21 -11.28
CA ALA A 111 19.82 10.35 -10.14
C ALA A 111 19.99 8.88 -10.56
N ALA A 112 19.08 8.36 -11.37
CA ALA A 112 19.10 6.99 -11.89
C ALA A 112 20.38 6.69 -12.66
N CYS A 113 20.72 7.52 -13.65
CA CYS A 113 21.92 7.31 -14.45
C CYS A 113 23.21 7.50 -13.65
N THR A 114 23.24 8.46 -12.71
CA THR A 114 24.40 8.64 -11.82
C THR A 114 24.58 7.42 -10.90
N ALA A 115 23.50 6.86 -10.35
CA ALA A 115 23.56 5.64 -9.54
C ALA A 115 24.14 4.47 -10.35
N GLN A 116 23.66 4.27 -11.58
CA GLN A 116 24.16 3.24 -12.47
C GLN A 116 25.64 3.44 -12.84
N GLU A 117 26.08 4.67 -13.13
CA GLU A 117 27.49 4.99 -13.39
C GLU A 117 28.40 4.67 -12.20
N LEU A 118 27.88 4.83 -10.98
CA LEU A 118 28.57 4.51 -9.73
C LEU A 118 28.48 3.02 -9.35
N GLY A 119 27.74 2.21 -10.11
CA GLY A 119 27.51 0.79 -9.80
C GLY A 119 26.60 0.56 -8.59
N LEU A 120 25.79 1.56 -8.22
CA LEU A 120 24.81 1.50 -7.16
C LEU A 120 23.45 1.10 -7.75
N HIS A 121 22.84 0.02 -7.25
CA HIS A 121 21.48 -0.33 -7.66
C HIS A 121 20.49 0.72 -7.17
N TRP A 122 19.37 0.87 -7.87
CA TRP A 122 18.34 1.80 -7.45
C TRP A 122 16.94 1.25 -7.72
N ASP A 123 16.04 1.56 -6.80
CA ASP A 123 14.61 1.29 -6.85
C ASP A 123 13.84 2.62 -6.74
N ILE A 124 12.53 2.58 -6.98
CA ILE A 124 11.66 3.75 -6.82
C ILE A 124 10.32 3.33 -6.21
N THR A 125 9.79 4.13 -5.30
CA THR A 125 8.44 3.93 -4.76
C THR A 125 7.38 4.20 -5.83
N LEU A 126 6.26 3.47 -5.78
CA LEU A 126 5.11 3.63 -6.66
C LEU A 126 4.34 4.91 -6.33
N GLY A 127 4.84 6.04 -6.83
CA GLY A 127 4.28 7.38 -6.66
C GLY A 127 4.94 8.19 -5.54
N SER A 128 4.19 9.16 -5.02
CA SER A 128 4.61 10.06 -3.95
C SER A 128 3.72 9.91 -2.72
N GLY A 129 4.32 9.71 -1.55
CA GLY A 129 3.58 9.39 -0.31
C GLY A 129 2.99 7.98 -0.33
N TRP A 130 1.97 7.75 0.51
CA TRP A 130 1.26 6.46 0.61
C TRP A 130 -0.20 6.64 1.07
N SER A 131 -1.12 5.74 0.81
CA SER A 131 -1.02 4.65 -0.16
C SER A 131 -0.99 5.19 -1.59
N THR A 132 -0.65 4.35 -2.57
CA THR A 132 -0.46 4.76 -3.97
C THR A 132 -1.66 5.51 -4.53
N GLY A 133 -1.37 6.63 -5.17
CA GLY A 133 -2.35 7.50 -5.82
C GLY A 133 -1.66 8.61 -6.59
N GLY A 134 -2.43 9.41 -7.32
CA GLY A 134 -1.91 10.49 -8.14
C GLY A 134 -2.98 11.49 -8.52
N VAL A 135 -2.59 12.50 -9.29
CA VAL A 135 -3.51 13.50 -9.84
C VAL A 135 -4.34 12.90 -10.99
N GLY A 136 -5.58 13.36 -11.14
CA GLY A 136 -6.48 12.89 -12.19
C GLY A 136 -7.11 11.52 -11.95
N ILE A 137 -7.05 11.00 -10.72
CA ILE A 137 -7.69 9.76 -10.26
C ILE A 137 -9.07 10.08 -9.65
N ASP A 138 -9.90 10.85 -10.39
CA ASP A 138 -11.18 11.33 -9.87
C ASP A 138 -12.21 10.19 -9.76
N ASP A 139 -12.66 9.66 -10.90
CA ASP A 139 -13.68 8.62 -10.95
C ASP A 139 -13.18 7.22 -10.58
N ASP A 140 -11.86 7.01 -10.64
CA ASP A 140 -11.22 5.73 -10.38
C ASP A 140 -10.52 5.67 -9.00
N GLY A 141 -10.86 6.60 -8.11
CA GLY A 141 -10.43 6.57 -6.71
C GLY A 141 -11.21 5.53 -5.88
N ALA A 142 -10.64 5.15 -4.72
CA ALA A 142 -11.20 4.13 -3.84
C ALA A 142 -12.66 4.40 -3.42
N ARG A 143 -13.49 3.35 -3.44
CA ARG A 143 -14.93 3.39 -3.20
C ARG A 143 -15.31 2.59 -1.96
N GLN A 144 -16.51 2.89 -1.44
CA GLN A 144 -17.08 2.24 -0.27
C GLN A 144 -18.60 2.19 -0.36
N LEU A 145 -19.22 1.29 0.40
CA LEU A 145 -20.63 1.35 0.77
C LEU A 145 -20.80 1.97 2.16
N ILE A 146 -21.92 2.66 2.36
CA ILE A 146 -22.34 3.29 3.62
C ILE A 146 -23.82 3.00 3.83
N ALA A 147 -24.19 2.58 5.03
CA ALA A 147 -25.58 2.36 5.40
C ALA A 147 -26.15 3.55 6.19
N ALA A 148 -27.29 4.06 5.74
CA ALA A 148 -28.13 4.97 6.50
C ALA A 148 -29.34 4.19 7.05
N GLU A 149 -29.73 4.49 8.27
CA GLU A 149 -30.65 3.64 9.02
C GLU A 149 -31.89 4.38 9.52
N LEU A 150 -33.02 3.67 9.56
CA LEU A 150 -34.27 4.16 10.14
C LEU A 150 -34.97 3.02 10.91
N THR A 151 -35.30 3.26 12.18
CA THR A 151 -36.08 2.31 12.98
C THR A 151 -37.57 2.63 12.92
N LEU A 152 -38.38 1.62 12.64
CA LEU A 152 -39.84 1.71 12.56
C LEU A 152 -40.49 0.69 13.49
N GLU A 153 -41.59 1.10 14.12
CA GLU A 153 -42.43 0.24 14.97
C GLU A 153 -43.72 -0.11 14.22
N GLY A 154 -44.00 -1.40 14.10
CA GLY A 154 -45.24 -1.89 13.53
C GLY A 154 -46.13 -2.66 14.50
N PRO A 155 -47.36 -2.99 14.09
CA PRO A 155 -47.89 -2.83 12.75
C PRO A 155 -48.23 -1.37 12.44
N SER A 156 -47.69 -0.84 11.34
CA SER A 156 -47.93 0.55 10.90
C SER A 156 -47.72 0.67 9.39
N SER A 157 -48.07 1.83 8.82
CA SER A 157 -47.79 2.15 7.43
C SER A 157 -46.82 3.34 7.42
N TYR A 158 -45.69 3.17 6.73
CA TYR A 158 -44.68 4.20 6.57
C TYR A 158 -44.72 4.73 5.14
N SER A 159 -44.74 6.05 5.00
CA SER A 159 -44.58 6.75 3.73
C SER A 159 -43.72 7.99 3.99
N GLY A 160 -42.43 7.89 3.72
CA GLY A 160 -41.48 8.95 4.04
C GLY A 160 -40.16 8.80 3.29
N PRO A 161 -39.27 9.80 3.41
CA PRO A 161 -37.98 9.77 2.72
C PRO A 161 -37.11 8.62 3.25
N LEU A 162 -36.26 8.07 2.38
CA LEU A 162 -35.19 7.16 2.82
C LEU A 162 -34.26 7.86 3.82
N PRO A 163 -33.68 7.12 4.79
CA PRO A 163 -32.61 7.67 5.61
C PRO A 163 -31.42 8.06 4.73
N TYR A 164 -30.72 9.12 5.13
CA TYR A 164 -29.54 9.65 4.44
C TYR A 164 -28.34 9.55 5.40
N PRO A 165 -27.15 9.14 4.92
CA PRO A 165 -26.03 8.91 5.80
C PRO A 165 -25.40 10.23 6.26
N ASP A 166 -25.01 10.27 7.52
CA ASP A 166 -24.10 11.29 8.06
C ASP A 166 -22.64 10.89 7.75
N PRO A 167 -21.68 11.85 7.74
CA PRO A 167 -20.27 11.54 7.60
C PRO A 167 -19.79 10.48 8.62
N PRO A 168 -19.17 9.38 8.16
CA PRO A 168 -18.65 8.35 9.05
C PRO A 168 -17.61 8.88 10.05
N ALA A 169 -17.65 8.38 11.28
CA ALA A 169 -16.76 8.80 12.36
C ALA A 169 -15.27 8.49 12.08
N TRP A 170 -14.98 7.49 11.22
CA TRP A 170 -13.62 7.15 10.83
C TRP A 170 -12.92 8.28 10.07
N ILE A 171 -13.66 9.17 9.39
CA ILE A 171 -13.06 10.31 8.65
C ILE A 171 -12.35 11.25 9.61
N GLU A 172 -13.06 11.72 10.64
CA GLU A 172 -12.47 12.60 11.65
C GLU A 172 -11.42 11.85 12.48
N GLY A 173 -11.65 10.58 12.79
CA GLY A 173 -10.68 9.73 13.49
C GLY A 173 -9.36 9.62 12.73
N THR A 174 -9.42 9.37 11.43
CA THR A 174 -8.26 9.27 10.54
C THR A 174 -7.52 10.60 10.49
N ASN A 175 -8.22 11.71 10.19
CA ASN A 175 -7.62 13.04 10.06
C ASN A 175 -7.00 13.58 11.35
N ARG A 176 -7.38 13.07 12.53
CA ARG A 176 -6.69 13.39 13.80
C ARG A 176 -5.34 12.69 13.94
N ILE A 177 -5.15 11.56 13.26
CA ILE A 177 -3.93 10.75 13.30
C ILE A 177 -3.01 11.18 12.16
N VAL A 178 -3.54 11.16 10.94
CA VAL A 178 -2.88 11.62 9.71
C VAL A 178 -3.91 12.33 8.83
N PRO A 179 -3.69 13.58 8.40
CA PRO A 179 -4.64 14.30 7.55
C PRO A 179 -4.61 13.73 6.13
N ALA A 180 -5.42 12.72 5.85
CA ALA A 180 -5.42 11.97 4.59
C ALA A 180 -6.78 11.98 3.85
N ILE A 181 -7.84 12.52 4.47
CA ILE A 181 -9.20 12.44 3.95
C ILE A 181 -9.76 13.83 3.68
N ASP A 182 -10.14 14.09 2.42
CA ASP A 182 -10.82 15.32 2.01
C ASP A 182 -12.32 15.21 2.27
N GLY A 183 -12.70 15.23 3.55
CA GLY A 183 -14.10 15.25 3.96
C GLY A 183 -14.96 14.08 3.45
N PHE A 184 -16.28 14.28 3.46
CA PHE A 184 -17.25 13.26 3.06
C PHE A 184 -17.77 13.50 1.65
N ASP A 185 -17.71 12.48 0.79
CA ASP A 185 -18.29 12.54 -0.55
C ASP A 185 -19.82 12.54 -0.48
N GLN A 186 -20.43 13.65 -0.89
CA GLN A 186 -21.88 13.85 -0.93
C GLN A 186 -22.51 13.29 -2.21
N GLU A 187 -21.70 12.86 -3.19
CA GLU A 187 -22.19 12.18 -4.40
C GLU A 187 -22.55 10.73 -4.08
N LEU A 188 -23.72 10.53 -3.48
CA LEU A 188 -24.21 9.22 -3.12
C LEU A 188 -24.99 8.56 -4.26
N ARG A 189 -24.63 7.32 -4.57
CA ARG A 189 -25.42 6.43 -5.43
C ARG A 189 -26.15 5.41 -4.58
N LEU A 190 -27.48 5.43 -4.59
CA LEU A 190 -28.28 4.40 -3.91
C LEU A 190 -27.99 3.03 -4.54
N VAL A 191 -27.59 2.06 -3.71
CA VAL A 191 -27.29 0.68 -4.11
C VAL A 191 -28.44 -0.23 -3.74
N SER A 192 -28.88 -0.21 -2.48
CA SER A 192 -29.92 -1.11 -2.00
C SER A 192 -30.77 -0.45 -0.92
N VAL A 193 -32.03 -0.90 -0.81
CA VAL A 193 -32.92 -0.55 0.30
C VAL A 193 -33.46 -1.84 0.89
N LEU A 194 -33.21 -2.03 2.18
CA LEU A 194 -33.46 -3.29 2.89
C LEU A 194 -34.27 -3.02 4.15
N GLY A 195 -35.05 -4.00 4.58
CA GLY A 195 -35.74 -4.01 5.87
C GLY A 195 -35.48 -5.31 6.61
N ALA A 196 -35.32 -5.26 7.93
CA ALA A 196 -35.21 -6.46 8.76
C ALA A 196 -35.86 -6.24 10.13
N GLU A 197 -36.50 -7.27 10.67
CA GLU A 197 -36.94 -7.26 12.07
C GLU A 197 -35.71 -7.26 13.00
N VAL A 198 -35.73 -6.42 14.04
CA VAL A 198 -34.70 -6.40 15.08
C VAL A 198 -35.13 -7.39 16.16
N ALA A 199 -34.50 -8.58 16.15
CA ALA A 199 -34.82 -9.67 17.07
C ALA A 199 -34.23 -9.45 18.47
N ASP A 200 -33.05 -8.83 18.54
CA ASP A 200 -32.37 -8.45 19.80
C ASP A 200 -31.44 -7.25 19.53
N GLU A 201 -31.44 -6.26 20.43
CA GLU A 201 -30.58 -5.07 20.33
C GLU A 201 -29.90 -4.82 21.69
N PRO A 202 -28.77 -5.50 21.96
CA PRO A 202 -27.98 -5.26 23.16
C PRO A 202 -27.35 -3.86 23.16
N GLU A 203 -26.86 -3.42 24.33
CA GLU A 203 -26.18 -2.12 24.49
C GLU A 203 -24.91 -2.00 23.63
N ASN A 204 -24.23 -3.12 23.38
CA ASN A 204 -23.04 -3.18 22.52
C ASN A 204 -23.31 -4.13 21.34
N PRO A 205 -22.80 -3.84 20.13
CA PRO A 205 -23.00 -4.69 18.96
C PRO A 205 -22.46 -6.12 19.17
N PRO A 206 -22.96 -7.10 18.38
CA PRO A 206 -23.90 -6.93 17.27
C PRO A 206 -25.39 -6.93 17.68
N ALA A 207 -26.21 -6.15 16.98
CA ALA A 207 -27.65 -6.33 16.99
C ALA A 207 -28.05 -7.55 16.13
N THR A 208 -29.08 -8.27 16.54
CA THR A 208 -29.56 -9.47 15.84
C THR A 208 -30.72 -9.12 14.92
N LEU A 209 -30.54 -9.34 13.63
CA LEU A 209 -31.58 -9.17 12.62
C LEU A 209 -32.23 -10.52 12.28
N GLY A 210 -33.55 -10.48 12.09
CA GLY A 210 -34.31 -11.55 11.45
C GLY A 210 -34.06 -11.60 9.94
N ASP A 211 -35.04 -12.11 9.20
CA ASP A 211 -34.96 -12.17 7.74
C ASP A 211 -34.97 -10.78 7.12
N VAL A 212 -34.03 -10.56 6.20
CA VAL A 212 -33.90 -9.31 5.45
C VAL A 212 -34.80 -9.38 4.23
N VAL A 213 -35.55 -8.31 3.99
CA VAL A 213 -36.41 -8.13 2.82
C VAL A 213 -35.91 -6.97 1.99
N GLU A 214 -35.94 -7.11 0.68
CA GLU A 214 -35.65 -6.03 -0.25
C GLU A 214 -36.85 -5.11 -0.38
N LEU A 215 -36.57 -3.80 -0.31
CA LEU A 215 -37.56 -2.74 -0.31
C LEU A 215 -37.37 -1.76 -1.48
N ALA A 216 -36.49 -2.06 -2.44
CA ALA A 216 -36.19 -1.17 -3.56
C ALA A 216 -37.43 -0.89 -4.44
N ASP A 217 -38.26 -1.90 -4.71
CA ASP A 217 -39.49 -1.77 -5.51
C ASP A 217 -40.57 -0.91 -4.84
N GLN A 218 -40.42 -0.64 -3.55
CA GLN A 218 -41.32 0.15 -2.72
C GLN A 218 -40.87 1.61 -2.62
N VAL A 219 -39.77 1.98 -3.30
CA VAL A 219 -39.24 3.34 -3.36
C VAL A 219 -39.72 4.04 -4.63
N GLN A 220 -40.31 5.23 -4.46
CA GLN A 220 -40.69 6.12 -5.55
C GLN A 220 -40.18 7.53 -5.25
N ASP A 221 -39.40 8.11 -6.15
CA ASP A 221 -38.82 9.46 -6.00
C ASP A 221 -38.14 9.70 -4.64
N GLY A 222 -37.38 8.70 -4.16
CA GLY A 222 -36.68 8.75 -2.85
C GLY A 222 -37.58 8.58 -1.62
N THR A 223 -38.87 8.29 -1.82
CA THR A 223 -39.85 8.02 -0.76
C THR A 223 -40.12 6.53 -0.68
N LEU A 224 -39.91 5.92 0.49
CA LEU A 224 -40.29 4.54 0.78
C LEU A 224 -41.74 4.48 1.24
N GLY A 225 -42.55 3.66 0.56
CA GLY A 225 -43.89 3.29 0.98
C GLY A 225 -43.94 1.83 1.45
N TRP A 226 -44.02 1.59 2.76
CA TRP A 226 -43.94 0.24 3.32
C TRP A 226 -44.97 -0.03 4.42
N GLU A 227 -45.62 -1.19 4.35
CA GLU A 227 -46.47 -1.71 5.43
C GLU A 227 -45.59 -2.45 6.43
N VAL A 228 -45.26 -1.78 7.53
CA VAL A 228 -44.35 -2.28 8.57
C VAL A 228 -45.04 -3.42 9.32
N PRO A 229 -44.48 -4.64 9.32
CA PRO A 229 -45.03 -5.76 10.09
C PRO A 229 -45.00 -5.50 11.60
N ALA A 230 -45.71 -6.31 12.39
CA ALA A 230 -45.65 -6.19 13.85
C ALA A 230 -44.23 -6.40 14.39
N GLY A 231 -43.78 -5.52 15.28
CA GLY A 231 -42.42 -5.55 15.85
C GLY A 231 -41.56 -4.35 15.44
N THR A 232 -40.34 -4.31 15.98
CA THR A 232 -39.33 -3.29 15.66
C THR A 232 -38.57 -3.69 14.41
N HIS A 233 -38.50 -2.80 13.42
CA HIS A 233 -37.82 -3.05 12.16
C HIS A 233 -36.77 -1.98 11.88
N ARG A 234 -35.62 -2.40 11.36
CA ARG A 234 -34.55 -1.53 10.85
C ARG A 234 -34.62 -1.49 9.33
N ILE A 235 -34.69 -0.28 8.80
CA ILE A 235 -34.54 0.00 7.37
C ILE A 235 -33.10 0.42 7.13
N PHE A 236 -32.51 -0.10 6.06
CA PHE A 236 -31.18 0.27 5.58
C PHE A 236 -31.35 0.87 4.19
N ALA A 237 -30.89 2.10 3.99
CA ALA A 237 -30.59 2.63 2.67
C ALA A 237 -29.07 2.61 2.51
N VAL A 238 -28.59 1.74 1.62
CA VAL A 238 -27.16 1.55 1.36
C VAL A 238 -26.77 2.39 0.14
N TYR A 239 -25.75 3.22 0.31
CA TYR A 239 -25.23 4.11 -0.72
C TYR A 239 -23.76 3.78 -1.02
N GLU A 240 -23.37 3.94 -2.26
CA GLU A 240 -21.97 3.98 -2.67
C GLU A 240 -21.49 5.43 -2.80
N ASN A 241 -20.27 5.69 -2.34
CA ASN A 241 -19.51 6.91 -2.65
C ASN A 241 -18.01 6.63 -2.70
N ARG A 242 -17.23 7.69 -2.88
CA ARG A 242 -15.76 7.65 -2.78
C ARG A 242 -15.30 7.90 -1.35
N THR A 243 -14.15 7.37 -0.99
CA THR A 243 -13.53 7.61 0.32
C THR A 243 -12.90 9.01 0.43
N ARG A 244 -12.64 9.67 -0.72
CA ARG A 244 -11.85 10.94 -0.83
C ARG A 244 -10.48 10.86 -0.13
N HIS A 245 -9.91 9.67 -0.07
CA HIS A 245 -8.55 9.43 0.42
C HIS A 245 -7.53 9.97 -0.59
N PHE A 246 -6.56 10.75 -0.10
CA PHE A 246 -5.41 11.21 -0.88
C PHE A 246 -4.10 10.64 -0.29
N PRO A 247 -3.04 10.47 -1.10
CA PRO A 247 -1.76 9.97 -0.60
C PRO A 247 -1.20 10.84 0.54
N ALA A 248 -1.04 10.25 1.72
CA ALA A 248 -0.40 10.83 2.89
C ALA A 248 0.97 11.39 2.52
N GLY A 249 1.14 12.69 2.70
CA GLY A 249 2.38 13.39 2.42
C GLY A 249 2.77 13.42 0.94
N GLY A 250 1.86 13.12 0.02
CA GLY A 250 2.10 13.21 -1.42
C GLY A 250 2.53 14.62 -1.83
N ALA A 251 3.51 14.71 -2.71
CA ALA A 251 4.12 15.97 -3.13
C ALA A 251 3.82 16.32 -4.60
N TYR A 252 2.65 15.90 -5.09
CA TYR A 252 2.14 16.23 -6.42
C TYR A 252 1.80 17.73 -6.56
N PRO A 253 1.71 18.26 -7.80
CA PRO A 253 1.22 19.59 -8.08
C PRO A 253 -0.20 19.84 -7.56
N GLY A 254 -0.41 21.04 -7.04
CA GLY A 254 -1.70 21.44 -6.44
C GLY A 254 -1.75 21.20 -4.93
N GLU A 255 -2.97 21.18 -4.41
CA GLU A 255 -3.24 20.85 -3.00
C GLU A 255 -3.15 19.33 -2.79
N LEU A 256 -3.07 18.86 -1.53
CA LEU A 256 -2.96 17.41 -1.25
C LEU A 256 -4.16 16.63 -1.80
N GLU A 257 -5.35 17.23 -1.69
CA GLU A 257 -6.61 16.65 -2.13
C GLU A 257 -6.80 16.63 -3.66
N ASP A 258 -5.93 17.28 -4.44
CA ASP A 258 -5.99 17.17 -5.90
C ASP A 258 -5.49 15.80 -6.40
N ALA A 259 -4.77 15.05 -5.54
CA ALA A 259 -4.43 13.66 -5.76
C ALA A 259 -5.43 12.72 -5.06
N ARG A 260 -5.66 11.53 -5.61
CA ARG A 260 -6.51 10.49 -5.01
C ARG A 260 -5.81 9.15 -4.99
N VAL A 261 -6.05 8.42 -3.90
CA VAL A 261 -5.68 7.01 -3.78
C VAL A 261 -6.52 6.19 -4.75
N ILE A 262 -5.86 5.34 -5.54
CA ILE A 262 -6.52 4.51 -6.55
C ILE A 262 -7.49 3.51 -5.93
N ASP A 263 -8.50 3.10 -6.70
CA ASP A 263 -9.28 1.92 -6.36
C ASP A 263 -8.44 0.65 -6.52
N HIS A 264 -8.05 0.03 -5.40
CA HIS A 264 -7.26 -1.19 -5.39
C HIS A 264 -8.06 -2.46 -5.72
N LEU A 265 -9.38 -2.36 -5.84
CA LEU A 265 -10.28 -3.47 -6.18
C LEU A 265 -10.72 -3.44 -7.64
N ASP A 266 -10.29 -2.45 -8.42
CA ASP A 266 -10.61 -2.30 -9.84
C ASP A 266 -9.38 -1.90 -10.66
N ARG A 267 -9.02 -2.71 -11.65
CA ARG A 267 -7.86 -2.50 -12.50
C ARG A 267 -7.87 -1.14 -13.18
N ARG A 268 -9.04 -0.56 -13.43
CA ARG A 268 -9.14 0.77 -14.07
C ARG A 268 -8.45 1.85 -13.24
N GLY A 269 -8.52 1.80 -11.91
CA GLY A 269 -7.81 2.75 -11.04
C GLY A 269 -6.29 2.61 -11.13
N VAL A 270 -5.81 1.36 -11.18
CA VAL A 270 -4.39 1.05 -11.33
C VAL A 270 -3.88 1.51 -12.70
N GLU A 271 -4.57 1.13 -13.78
CA GLU A 271 -4.22 1.52 -15.15
C GLU A 271 -4.28 3.04 -15.34
N ALA A 272 -5.30 3.71 -14.77
CA ALA A 272 -5.40 5.17 -14.83
C ALA A 272 -4.15 5.83 -14.24
N PHE A 273 -3.70 5.40 -13.06
CA PHE A 273 -2.49 5.94 -12.43
C PHE A 273 -1.20 5.60 -13.19
N LEU A 274 -1.09 4.38 -13.71
CA LEU A 274 0.07 3.99 -14.52
C LEU A 274 0.14 4.80 -15.82
N ASP A 275 -0.99 5.05 -16.47
CA ASP A 275 -1.04 5.74 -17.76
C ASP A 275 -0.94 7.27 -17.62
N SER A 276 -1.54 7.85 -16.57
CA SER A 276 -1.54 9.30 -16.36
C SER A 276 -0.26 9.83 -15.74
N GLU A 277 0.38 9.03 -14.88
CA GLU A 277 1.44 9.50 -13.98
C GLU A 277 2.69 8.62 -14.09
N PHE A 278 2.61 7.39 -13.57
CA PHE A 278 3.82 6.61 -13.28
C PHE A 278 4.53 6.05 -14.52
N GLY A 279 3.82 5.88 -15.62
CA GLY A 279 4.38 5.47 -16.92
C GLY A 279 5.39 6.48 -17.45
N ALA A 280 5.14 7.78 -17.26
CA ALA A 280 6.07 8.84 -17.65
C ALA A 280 7.36 8.80 -16.81
N TRP A 281 7.28 8.38 -15.55
CA TRP A 281 8.42 8.24 -14.65
C TRP A 281 9.35 7.13 -15.14
N LEU A 282 8.79 5.95 -15.44
CA LEU A 282 9.59 4.84 -15.97
C LEU A 282 10.14 5.11 -17.38
N GLU A 283 9.41 5.83 -18.22
CA GLU A 283 9.91 6.23 -19.54
C GLU A 283 11.11 7.17 -19.43
N ALA A 284 11.06 8.14 -18.50
CA ALA A 284 12.15 9.11 -18.28
C ALA A 284 13.48 8.43 -17.90
N VAL A 285 13.41 7.30 -17.20
CA VAL A 285 14.57 6.52 -16.72
C VAL A 285 14.86 5.29 -17.57
N SER A 286 14.22 5.12 -18.74
CA SER A 286 14.35 3.92 -19.58
C SER A 286 15.79 3.56 -20.01
N ASP A 287 16.68 4.55 -20.11
CA ASP A 287 18.11 4.35 -20.41
C ASP A 287 18.92 3.85 -19.20
N CYS A 288 18.37 4.01 -17.99
CA CYS A 288 18.98 3.68 -16.71
C CYS A 288 17.94 3.08 -15.75
N PRO A 289 17.24 1.99 -16.12
CA PRO A 289 16.02 1.55 -15.45
C PRO A 289 16.25 1.15 -13.99
N PRO A 290 15.23 1.27 -13.12
CA PRO A 290 15.32 0.78 -11.76
C PRO A 290 15.39 -0.74 -11.75
N ARG A 291 15.96 -1.30 -10.68
CA ARG A 291 15.88 -2.75 -10.42
C ARG A 291 14.44 -3.12 -10.06
N ALA A 292 13.84 -2.42 -9.10
CA ALA A 292 12.48 -2.67 -8.64
C ALA A 292 11.66 -1.40 -8.51
N VAL A 293 10.34 -1.56 -8.62
CA VAL A 293 9.36 -0.61 -8.12
C VAL A 293 8.84 -1.14 -6.79
N PHE A 294 8.88 -0.29 -5.78
CA PHE A 294 8.44 -0.58 -4.43
C PHE A 294 7.01 -0.09 -4.20
N VAL A 295 6.16 -0.97 -3.69
CA VAL A 295 4.83 -0.61 -3.18
C VAL A 295 4.90 -0.71 -1.65
N ASP A 296 4.61 0.43 -1.02
CA ASP A 296 4.62 0.60 0.43
C ASP A 296 3.48 -0.19 1.10
N SER A 297 3.47 -0.21 2.43
CA SER A 297 2.33 -0.73 3.18
C SER A 297 1.05 0.01 2.78
N PHE A 298 -0.09 -0.63 3.03
CA PHE A 298 -1.38 -0.03 2.71
C PHE A 298 -2.06 0.46 3.98
N GLU A 299 -2.57 1.68 3.95
CA GLU A 299 -3.31 2.31 5.05
C GLU A 299 -4.72 2.63 4.55
N LEU A 300 -5.42 1.59 4.10
CA LEU A 300 -6.71 1.74 3.45
C LEU A 300 -7.79 2.11 4.45
N VAL A 301 -8.85 2.75 3.95
CA VAL A 301 -9.92 3.33 4.76
C VAL A 301 -11.28 3.16 4.10
N GLY A 302 -12.34 3.15 4.90
CA GLY A 302 -13.72 3.16 4.43
C GLY A 302 -14.70 2.61 5.48
N GLU A 303 -16.00 2.70 5.21
CA GLU A 303 -17.04 2.01 5.99
C GLU A 303 -17.14 0.53 5.63
N LEU A 304 -17.31 0.24 4.34
CA LEU A 304 -17.24 -1.10 3.74
C LEU A 304 -16.61 -0.95 2.35
N PRO A 305 -15.32 -1.27 2.16
CA PRO A 305 -14.63 -1.13 0.88
C PRO A 305 -15.39 -1.79 -0.26
N TRP A 306 -15.49 -1.10 -1.39
CA TRP A 306 -16.33 -1.55 -2.49
C TRP A 306 -15.76 -1.11 -3.83
N THR A 307 -16.33 -1.61 -4.92
CA THR A 307 -16.07 -1.08 -6.26
C THR A 307 -17.21 -1.41 -7.23
N ALA A 308 -17.17 -0.80 -8.41
CA ALA A 308 -18.12 -1.09 -9.47
C ALA A 308 -18.05 -2.58 -9.87
N GLY A 309 -19.22 -3.19 -10.05
CA GLY A 309 -19.31 -4.61 -10.45
C GLY A 309 -19.11 -5.61 -9.32
N PHE A 310 -18.71 -5.20 -8.11
CA PHE A 310 -18.43 -6.14 -7.01
C PHE A 310 -19.60 -7.08 -6.72
N GLY A 311 -20.83 -6.58 -6.62
CA GLY A 311 -22.01 -7.41 -6.39
C GLY A 311 -22.28 -8.43 -7.50
N ALA A 312 -22.06 -8.06 -8.77
CA ALA A 312 -22.23 -8.96 -9.91
C ALA A 312 -21.13 -10.03 -9.96
N ASP A 313 -19.90 -9.66 -9.61
CA ASP A 313 -18.78 -10.61 -9.51
C ASP A 313 -18.97 -11.57 -8.34
N PHE A 314 -19.54 -11.09 -7.24
CA PHE A 314 -19.93 -11.91 -6.09
C PHE A 314 -20.97 -12.95 -6.48
N GLU A 315 -22.08 -12.53 -7.11
CA GLU A 315 -23.12 -13.44 -7.57
C GLU A 315 -22.57 -14.46 -8.57
N THR A 316 -21.74 -14.01 -9.51
CA THR A 316 -21.11 -14.90 -10.50
C THR A 316 -20.19 -15.92 -9.86
N SER A 317 -19.44 -15.53 -8.82
CA SER A 317 -18.45 -16.39 -8.16
C SER A 317 -19.06 -17.38 -7.18
N LEU A 318 -20.12 -16.98 -6.47
CA LEU A 318 -20.68 -17.72 -5.33
C LEU A 318 -22.10 -18.25 -5.57
N GLY A 319 -22.78 -17.78 -6.61
CA GLY A 319 -24.09 -18.27 -7.03
C GLY A 319 -25.27 -17.72 -6.23
N TYR A 320 -25.09 -16.62 -5.50
CA TYR A 320 -26.15 -15.91 -4.79
C TYR A 320 -25.84 -14.41 -4.67
N GLU A 321 -26.89 -13.59 -4.57
CA GLU A 321 -26.78 -12.13 -4.49
C GLU A 321 -26.29 -11.67 -3.12
N ILE A 322 -25.40 -10.67 -3.10
CA ILE A 322 -24.88 -10.08 -1.86
C ILE A 322 -25.82 -9.03 -1.26
N ASP A 323 -26.65 -8.39 -2.08
CA ASP A 323 -27.47 -7.23 -1.69
C ASP A 323 -28.35 -7.50 -0.45
N PRO A 324 -29.08 -8.62 -0.33
CA PRO A 324 -29.89 -8.91 0.86
C PRO A 324 -29.07 -9.15 2.14
N LEU A 325 -27.75 -9.25 2.03
CA LEU A 325 -26.83 -9.61 3.10
C LEU A 325 -25.92 -8.46 3.52
N LEU A 326 -25.96 -7.33 2.81
CA LEU A 326 -25.14 -6.13 3.09
C LEU A 326 -25.16 -5.67 4.56
N PRO A 327 -26.29 -5.69 5.31
CA PRO A 327 -26.29 -5.26 6.71
C PRO A 327 -25.30 -6.05 7.58
N PHE A 328 -25.04 -7.32 7.25
CA PHE A 328 -24.15 -8.19 8.01
C PHE A 328 -22.66 -7.95 7.74
N LEU A 329 -22.32 -7.14 6.72
CA LEU A 329 -20.95 -6.84 6.33
C LEU A 329 -20.35 -5.64 7.07
N PHE A 330 -21.19 -4.67 7.48
CA PHE A 330 -20.71 -3.45 8.13
C PHE A 330 -20.10 -3.73 9.51
N LEU A 331 -18.91 -3.17 9.74
CA LEU A 331 -18.21 -3.21 11.02
C LEU A 331 -18.44 -1.95 11.85
N GLU A 332 -18.45 -2.10 13.16
CA GLU A 332 -18.54 -0.99 14.12
C GLU A 332 -17.32 -0.07 13.95
N GLY A 333 -17.60 1.18 13.55
CA GLY A 333 -16.57 2.18 13.31
C GLY A 333 -15.72 1.99 12.05
N GLY A 334 -16.13 1.14 11.10
CA GLY A 334 -15.56 1.00 9.76
C GLY A 334 -14.19 0.29 9.70
N GLU A 335 -13.56 0.39 8.54
CA GLU A 335 -12.34 -0.29 8.13
C GLU A 335 -11.21 0.72 7.82
N SER A 336 -10.97 1.68 8.71
CA SER A 336 -9.80 2.57 8.62
C SER A 336 -8.61 1.97 9.35
N GLU A 337 -7.53 1.65 8.63
CA GLU A 337 -6.28 1.13 9.22
C GLU A 337 -5.69 2.09 10.26
N TYR A 338 -5.74 3.41 10.00
CA TYR A 338 -5.27 4.42 10.95
C TYR A 338 -6.03 4.40 12.28
N VAL A 339 -7.34 4.14 12.25
CA VAL A 339 -8.16 4.13 13.46
C VAL A 339 -8.14 2.75 14.13
N ASN A 340 -8.14 1.68 13.34
CA ASN A 340 -8.24 0.32 13.82
C ASN A 340 -6.98 -0.15 14.54
N ILE A 341 -5.80 0.40 14.22
CA ILE A 341 -4.57 0.15 15.00
C ILE A 341 -4.69 0.59 16.47
N LEU A 342 -5.61 1.52 16.78
CA LEU A 342 -5.89 1.98 18.14
C LEU A 342 -6.96 1.15 18.86
N ARG A 343 -7.63 0.25 18.13
CA ARG A 343 -8.72 -0.60 18.65
C ARG A 343 -8.21 -2.01 18.88
N ALA A 344 -8.78 -2.68 19.87
CA ALA A 344 -8.41 -4.07 20.17
C ALA A 344 -9.07 -5.07 19.21
N GLU A 345 -10.30 -4.78 18.75
CA GLU A 345 -11.09 -5.64 17.88
C GLU A 345 -12.16 -4.80 17.17
N THR A 346 -12.40 -5.08 15.88
CA THR A 346 -13.56 -4.58 15.13
C THR A 346 -14.65 -5.66 15.15
N VAL A 347 -15.88 -5.27 15.45
CA VAL A 347 -17.02 -6.19 15.55
C VAL A 347 -18.08 -5.83 14.52
N ALA A 348 -18.82 -6.83 14.02
CA ALA A 348 -19.92 -6.56 13.09
C ALA A 348 -21.02 -5.74 13.79
N ARG A 349 -21.65 -4.81 13.07
CA ARG A 349 -22.82 -4.06 13.59
C ARG A 349 -24.03 -4.97 13.76
N TYR A 350 -24.18 -5.92 12.84
CA TYR A 350 -25.30 -6.84 12.79
C TYR A 350 -24.88 -8.29 12.65
N GLN A 351 -25.66 -9.16 13.28
CA GLN A 351 -25.62 -10.60 13.10
C GLN A 351 -27.00 -11.13 12.71
N ALA A 352 -27.02 -12.29 12.06
CA ALA A 352 -28.27 -12.99 11.77
C ALA A 352 -28.66 -13.91 12.94
N THR A 353 -29.88 -14.43 12.91
CA THR A 353 -30.34 -15.49 13.83
C THR A 353 -29.67 -16.85 13.58
N ASP A 354 -28.91 -16.98 12.50
CA ASP A 354 -28.14 -18.16 12.09
C ASP A 354 -26.74 -17.76 11.59
N ASP A 355 -26.00 -18.72 11.02
CA ASP A 355 -24.61 -18.49 10.58
C ASP A 355 -24.47 -17.64 9.31
N ARG A 356 -25.56 -17.21 8.64
CA ARG A 356 -25.45 -16.55 7.32
C ARG A 356 -24.64 -15.26 7.37
N GLY A 357 -24.75 -14.49 8.45
CA GLY A 357 -23.99 -13.25 8.62
C GLY A 357 -22.48 -13.48 8.74
N ALA A 358 -22.07 -14.57 9.39
CA ALA A 358 -20.64 -14.93 9.47
C ALA A 358 -20.13 -15.44 8.11
N ARG A 359 -20.90 -16.31 7.45
CA ARG A 359 -20.53 -16.89 6.15
C ARG A 359 -20.40 -15.84 5.05
N VAL A 360 -21.34 -14.90 4.96
CA VAL A 360 -21.27 -13.86 3.94
C VAL A 360 -20.10 -12.91 4.14
N ARG A 361 -19.68 -12.67 5.40
CA ARG A 361 -18.45 -11.92 5.67
C ARG A 361 -17.22 -12.66 5.16
N GLU A 362 -17.10 -13.96 5.45
CA GLU A 362 -16.00 -14.79 4.92
C GLU A 362 -15.97 -14.78 3.38
N ASP A 363 -17.13 -14.92 2.75
CA ASP A 363 -17.27 -14.91 1.29
C ASP A 363 -16.94 -13.54 0.68
N TYR A 364 -17.35 -12.44 1.33
CA TYR A 364 -17.01 -11.07 0.93
C TYR A 364 -15.50 -10.83 1.03
N GLU A 365 -14.88 -11.20 2.15
CA GLU A 365 -13.43 -11.07 2.35
C GLU A 365 -12.64 -11.91 1.35
N ALA A 366 -13.08 -13.14 1.06
CA ALA A 366 -12.44 -13.99 0.08
C ALA A 366 -12.48 -13.39 -1.33
N LEU A 367 -13.63 -12.86 -1.75
CA LEU A 367 -13.75 -12.18 -3.04
C LEU A 367 -12.93 -10.89 -3.07
N ARG A 368 -12.99 -10.08 -2.02
CA ARG A 368 -12.23 -8.83 -1.89
C ARG A 368 -10.72 -9.09 -2.00
N SER A 369 -10.23 -10.10 -1.30
CA SER A 369 -8.84 -10.56 -1.36
C SER A 369 -8.43 -11.01 -2.76
N ALA A 370 -9.29 -11.79 -3.43
CA ALA A 370 -9.04 -12.21 -4.81
C ALA A 370 -8.98 -11.03 -5.79
N ARG A 371 -9.90 -10.06 -5.67
CA ARG A 371 -9.89 -8.86 -6.51
C ARG A 371 -8.68 -7.99 -6.24
N PHE A 372 -8.35 -7.70 -4.99
CA PHE A 372 -7.14 -6.94 -4.66
C PHE A 372 -5.89 -7.58 -5.27
N SER A 373 -5.76 -8.91 -5.15
CA SER A 373 -4.64 -9.65 -5.72
C SER A 373 -4.60 -9.54 -7.26
N GLN A 374 -5.73 -9.73 -7.94
CA GLN A 374 -5.80 -9.76 -9.40
C GLN A 374 -5.74 -8.36 -10.04
N GLU A 375 -6.47 -7.41 -9.47
CA GLU A 375 -6.67 -6.09 -10.06
C GLU A 375 -5.53 -5.14 -9.74
N LEU A 376 -4.92 -5.24 -8.56
CA LEU A 376 -3.74 -4.46 -8.19
C LEU A 376 -2.44 -5.23 -8.43
N ILE A 377 -2.19 -6.28 -7.64
CA ILE A 377 -0.85 -6.88 -7.54
C ILE A 377 -0.46 -7.55 -8.86
N GLU A 378 -1.34 -8.35 -9.45
CA GLU A 378 -1.08 -9.01 -10.73
C GLU A 378 -0.96 -8.01 -11.89
N THR A 379 -1.84 -7.02 -11.97
CA THR A 379 -1.76 -5.94 -12.96
C THR A 379 -0.41 -5.22 -12.90
N LEU A 380 0.01 -4.77 -11.72
CA LEU A 380 1.29 -4.09 -11.51
C LEU A 380 2.46 -5.00 -11.86
N ARG A 381 2.45 -6.25 -11.38
CA ARG A 381 3.51 -7.23 -11.65
C ARG A 381 3.67 -7.46 -13.15
N ILE A 382 2.57 -7.66 -13.90
CA ILE A 382 2.64 -7.86 -15.36
C ILE A 382 3.21 -6.61 -16.04
N TRP A 383 2.72 -5.42 -15.66
CA TRP A 383 3.16 -4.16 -16.26
C TRP A 383 4.65 -3.87 -16.03
N LEU A 384 5.18 -4.22 -14.85
CA LEU A 384 6.60 -4.11 -14.51
C LEU A 384 7.44 -5.19 -15.20
N GLN A 385 6.97 -6.43 -15.27
CA GLN A 385 7.66 -7.54 -15.94
C GLN A 385 7.87 -7.27 -17.43
N ASP A 386 6.89 -6.67 -18.11
CA ASP A 386 7.02 -6.26 -19.52
C ASP A 386 8.13 -5.21 -19.74
N ARG A 387 8.59 -4.56 -18.66
CA ARG A 387 9.67 -3.57 -18.65
C ARG A 387 10.97 -4.10 -18.03
N GLY A 388 10.99 -5.36 -17.59
CA GLY A 388 12.14 -5.96 -16.93
C GLY A 388 12.44 -5.37 -15.55
N VAL A 389 11.42 -4.83 -14.87
CA VAL A 389 11.51 -4.26 -13.53
C VAL A 389 10.82 -5.20 -12.53
N GLU A 390 11.42 -5.41 -11.36
CA GLU A 390 10.88 -6.26 -10.31
C GLU A 390 9.80 -5.53 -9.49
N LEU A 391 8.79 -6.26 -9.00
CA LEU A 391 7.87 -5.77 -7.98
C LEU A 391 8.41 -6.08 -6.58
N ARG A 392 8.65 -5.04 -5.80
CA ARG A 392 8.91 -5.15 -4.36
C ARG A 392 7.70 -4.65 -3.58
N LEU A 393 7.23 -5.40 -2.59
CA LEU A 393 5.91 -5.15 -1.98
C LEU A 393 5.91 -5.35 -0.48
N GLN A 394 5.41 -4.36 0.25
CA GLN A 394 4.85 -4.54 1.59
C GLN A 394 3.35 -4.86 1.47
N ALA A 395 2.95 -6.09 1.79
CA ALA A 395 1.58 -6.56 1.52
C ALA A 395 0.57 -6.30 2.66
N HIS A 396 1.06 -5.92 3.85
CA HIS A 396 0.20 -5.71 5.02
C HIS A 396 -0.62 -4.42 4.92
N GLY A 397 -1.76 -4.42 5.62
CA GLY A 397 -2.77 -3.36 5.56
C GLY A 397 -3.58 -3.32 4.26
N GLY A 398 -3.23 -4.16 3.28
CA GLY A 398 -4.03 -4.39 2.07
C GLY A 398 -5.19 -5.36 2.32
N TYR A 399 -6.05 -5.54 1.32
CA TYR A 399 -7.24 -6.39 1.46
C TYR A 399 -7.04 -7.88 1.13
N ALA A 400 -5.81 -8.30 0.80
CA ALA A 400 -5.50 -9.68 0.43
C ALA A 400 -5.02 -10.51 1.62
N ASP A 401 -5.06 -11.84 1.47
CA ASP A 401 -4.27 -12.71 2.35
C ASP A 401 -2.80 -12.32 2.23
N ILE A 402 -2.21 -11.99 3.37
CA ILE A 402 -0.88 -11.38 3.42
C ILE A 402 0.21 -12.31 2.87
N LEU A 403 0.10 -13.63 3.07
CA LEU A 403 1.10 -14.58 2.60
C LEU A 403 0.99 -14.77 1.09
N ASP A 404 -0.23 -14.85 0.57
CA ASP A 404 -0.48 -14.97 -0.86
C ASP A 404 -0.04 -13.69 -1.59
N ALA A 405 -0.38 -12.51 -1.08
CA ALA A 405 0.04 -11.23 -1.63
C ALA A 405 1.57 -11.08 -1.63
N TYR A 406 2.25 -11.45 -0.53
CA TYR A 406 3.71 -11.50 -0.50
C TYR A 406 4.28 -12.48 -1.52
N ALA A 407 3.65 -13.65 -1.70
CA ALA A 407 4.12 -14.64 -2.66
C ALA A 407 3.97 -14.17 -4.13
N MET A 408 3.13 -13.17 -4.41
CA MET A 408 2.99 -12.60 -5.75
C MET A 408 4.13 -11.65 -6.14
N ALA A 409 4.74 -10.93 -5.20
CA ALA A 409 5.80 -9.95 -5.48
C ALA A 409 7.15 -10.60 -5.81
N ASP A 410 7.97 -10.04 -6.69
CA ASP A 410 9.31 -10.58 -6.98
C ASP A 410 10.21 -10.56 -5.74
N VAL A 411 10.10 -9.49 -4.94
CA VAL A 411 10.76 -9.34 -3.63
C VAL A 411 9.73 -8.98 -2.56
N PRO A 412 9.36 -9.90 -1.66
CA PRO A 412 8.50 -9.59 -0.51
C PRO A 412 9.26 -8.70 0.47
N GLU A 413 8.63 -7.65 0.97
CA GLU A 413 9.20 -6.73 1.95
C GLU A 413 8.38 -6.69 3.25
N SER A 414 9.03 -6.91 4.38
CA SER A 414 8.47 -6.66 5.71
C SER A 414 8.84 -5.28 6.21
N GLU A 415 8.45 -4.95 7.45
CA GLU A 415 8.96 -3.75 8.10
C GLU A 415 9.07 -3.85 9.62
N GLY A 416 9.69 -2.84 10.23
CA GLY A 416 10.01 -2.78 11.64
C GLY A 416 9.01 -2.01 12.51
N LEU A 417 8.12 -1.20 11.92
CA LEU A 417 7.14 -0.38 12.63
C LEU A 417 5.85 -1.16 12.87
N TYR A 418 5.24 -1.71 11.81
CA TYR A 418 3.99 -2.46 11.91
C TYR A 418 4.15 -3.72 12.78
N ALA A 419 3.12 -4.00 13.57
CA ALA A 419 3.12 -5.04 14.61
C ALA A 419 4.37 -5.01 15.53
N GLY A 420 4.99 -3.83 15.70
CA GLY A 420 6.22 -3.63 16.47
C GLY A 420 7.46 -4.37 15.92
N GLY A 421 7.44 -4.69 14.62
CA GLY A 421 8.47 -5.51 13.99
C GLY A 421 8.62 -6.85 14.69
N SER A 422 7.50 -7.46 15.13
CA SER A 422 7.53 -8.72 15.86
C SER A 422 8.14 -9.84 15.02
N TYR A 423 8.73 -10.84 15.69
CA TYR A 423 9.37 -11.95 15.00
C TYR A 423 8.40 -12.70 14.06
N ASP A 424 7.16 -12.91 14.51
CA ASP A 424 6.14 -13.62 13.77
C ASP A 424 5.66 -12.82 12.55
N PHE A 425 5.52 -11.49 12.69
CA PHE A 425 5.21 -10.60 11.57
C PHE A 425 6.32 -10.62 10.50
N LEU A 426 7.58 -10.41 10.91
CA LEU A 426 8.74 -10.44 10.01
C LEU A 426 8.86 -11.78 9.26
N ARG A 427 8.40 -12.87 9.87
CA ARG A 427 8.39 -14.20 9.25
C ARG A 427 7.38 -14.35 8.13
N LEU A 428 6.36 -13.51 8.01
CA LEU A 428 5.33 -13.65 6.98
C LEU A 428 5.93 -13.50 5.58
N SER A 429 6.64 -12.39 5.34
CA SER A 429 7.34 -12.13 4.08
C SER A 429 8.40 -13.19 3.78
N ALA A 430 9.19 -13.61 4.78
CA ALA A 430 10.20 -14.65 4.63
C ALA A 430 9.58 -16.02 4.33
N SER A 431 8.44 -16.35 4.94
CA SER A 431 7.72 -17.60 4.67
C SER A 431 7.18 -17.63 3.25
N ALA A 432 6.57 -16.53 2.79
CA ALA A 432 6.12 -16.38 1.42
C ALA A 432 7.28 -16.48 0.42
N ALA A 433 8.43 -15.87 0.72
CA ALA A 433 9.64 -15.99 -0.10
C ALA A 433 10.13 -17.44 -0.20
N HIS A 434 10.23 -18.16 0.93
CA HIS A 434 10.67 -19.55 0.93
C HIS A 434 9.73 -20.48 0.17
N VAL A 435 8.42 -20.34 0.36
CA VAL A 435 7.40 -21.15 -0.35
C VAL A 435 7.39 -20.81 -1.84
N GLY A 436 7.50 -19.52 -2.18
CA GLY A 436 7.54 -19.03 -3.55
C GLY A 436 8.89 -19.23 -4.28
N GLY A 437 9.90 -19.79 -3.62
CA GLY A 437 11.24 -20.00 -4.20
C GLY A 437 11.99 -18.70 -4.51
N LYS A 438 11.69 -17.62 -3.80
CA LYS A 438 12.29 -16.30 -4.01
C LYS A 438 13.63 -16.21 -3.29
N ARG A 439 14.62 -15.62 -3.97
CA ARG A 439 15.98 -15.46 -3.43
C ARG A 439 16.05 -14.38 -2.36
N TYR A 440 15.33 -13.28 -2.57
CA TYR A 440 15.41 -12.10 -1.72
C TYR A 440 14.11 -11.87 -0.97
N VAL A 441 14.27 -11.47 0.28
CA VAL A 441 13.21 -10.93 1.14
C VAL A 441 13.81 -9.75 1.89
N SER A 442 13.16 -8.61 1.76
CA SER A 442 13.61 -7.36 2.36
C SER A 442 12.83 -6.99 3.61
N SER A 443 13.39 -6.08 4.40
CA SER A 443 12.65 -5.42 5.48
C SER A 443 13.07 -3.97 5.56
N GLU A 444 12.10 -3.07 5.55
CA GLU A 444 12.28 -1.75 6.13
C GLU A 444 12.64 -1.91 7.61
N THR A 445 13.79 -1.41 8.00
CA THR A 445 14.43 -1.68 9.28
C THR A 445 14.97 -0.39 9.85
N PHE A 446 15.13 -0.34 11.18
CA PHE A 446 15.65 0.82 11.92
C PHE A 446 14.68 1.99 12.09
N VAL A 447 13.39 1.75 11.84
CA VAL A 447 12.31 2.61 12.31
C VAL A 447 11.98 2.32 13.77
N SER A 448 11.76 3.36 14.57
CA SER A 448 11.41 3.28 15.98
C SER A 448 10.67 4.54 16.41
N VAL A 449 9.59 4.37 17.16
CA VAL A 449 8.69 5.44 17.58
C VAL A 449 9.25 6.20 18.78
N GLY A 450 9.10 7.53 18.76
CA GLY A 450 9.43 8.44 19.85
C GLY A 450 10.91 8.75 19.97
N ARG A 451 11.69 8.55 18.91
CA ARG A 451 13.13 8.84 18.89
C ARG A 451 13.61 9.19 17.49
N LEU A 452 14.58 10.10 17.43
CA LEU A 452 15.20 10.56 16.20
C LEU A 452 16.33 9.62 15.73
N GLU A 453 17.07 9.09 16.71
CA GLU A 453 18.31 8.32 16.50
C GLU A 453 18.22 6.96 17.19
N LEU A 454 18.99 5.99 16.68
CA LEU A 454 19.17 4.68 17.30
C LEU A 454 20.60 4.48 17.83
N THR A 455 20.70 3.83 18.99
CA THR A 455 21.99 3.38 19.52
C THR A 455 22.54 2.19 18.71
N GLU A 456 23.85 1.91 18.84
CA GLU A 456 24.44 0.72 18.22
C GLU A 456 23.79 -0.58 18.74
N GLN A 457 23.48 -0.64 20.04
CA GLN A 457 22.84 -1.82 20.65
C GLN A 457 21.45 -2.07 20.07
N GLU A 458 20.66 -1.02 19.90
CA GLU A 458 19.31 -1.10 19.34
C GLU A 458 19.35 -1.53 17.89
N THR A 459 20.25 -0.94 17.10
CA THR A 459 20.51 -1.31 15.72
C THR A 459 20.83 -2.81 15.61
N ARG A 460 21.73 -3.32 16.47
CA ARG A 460 22.08 -4.75 16.51
C ARG A 460 20.89 -5.66 16.85
N ILE A 461 20.01 -5.22 17.76
CA ILE A 461 18.81 -5.98 18.15
C ILE A 461 17.81 -6.06 16.98
N LEU A 462 17.50 -4.92 16.35
CA LEU A 462 16.57 -4.86 15.22
C LEU A 462 17.09 -5.66 14.03
N MET A 463 18.38 -5.48 13.69
CA MET A 463 19.07 -6.26 12.66
C MET A 463 19.04 -7.77 12.93
N GLY A 464 19.41 -8.17 14.16
CA GLY A 464 19.43 -9.58 14.54
C GLY A 464 18.05 -10.22 14.49
N ARG A 465 17.00 -9.47 14.87
CA ARG A 465 15.61 -9.92 14.76
C ARG A 465 15.22 -10.17 13.31
N ALA A 466 15.45 -9.20 12.42
CA ALA A 466 15.15 -9.33 10.99
C ALA A 466 15.87 -10.54 10.37
N PHE A 467 17.19 -10.65 10.52
CA PHE A 467 17.94 -11.78 9.96
C PHE A 467 17.48 -13.13 10.51
N SER A 468 17.20 -13.22 11.81
CA SER A 468 16.72 -14.47 12.42
C SER A 468 15.29 -14.84 12.02
N ALA A 469 14.48 -13.89 11.54
CA ALA A 469 13.16 -14.12 10.98
C ALA A 469 13.20 -14.61 9.52
N GLY A 470 14.38 -14.59 8.89
CA GLY A 470 14.57 -15.04 7.51
C GLY A 470 14.74 -13.91 6.50
N ILE A 471 14.66 -12.64 6.94
CA ILE A 471 15.01 -11.48 6.11
C ILE A 471 16.47 -11.59 5.69
N ASN A 472 16.80 -11.28 4.44
CA ASN A 472 18.19 -11.29 3.96
C ASN A 472 18.63 -9.99 3.26
N ARG A 473 17.71 -9.02 3.11
CA ARG A 473 17.99 -7.65 2.68
C ARG A 473 17.45 -6.65 3.69
N LEU A 474 18.32 -5.87 4.33
CA LEU A 474 17.86 -4.76 5.17
C LEU A 474 17.75 -3.51 4.31
N VAL A 475 16.63 -2.83 4.42
CA VAL A 475 16.37 -1.51 3.85
C VAL A 475 16.28 -0.58 5.03
N HIS A 476 17.21 0.35 5.16
CA HIS A 476 17.11 1.34 6.22
C HIS A 476 15.86 2.18 5.95
N HIS A 477 15.06 2.46 7.01
CA HIS A 477 13.97 3.46 7.03
C HIS A 477 14.46 4.87 6.64
N GLY A 478 15.74 5.01 6.37
CA GLY A 478 16.17 5.77 5.22
C GLY A 478 17.02 6.96 5.57
N ASN A 479 17.53 7.61 4.54
CA ASN A 479 18.37 8.79 4.65
C ASN A 479 17.67 9.95 3.93
N ALA A 480 17.61 11.11 4.58
CA ALA A 480 17.01 12.30 3.96
C ALA A 480 17.96 12.95 2.95
N TYR A 481 17.41 13.40 1.81
CA TYR A 481 18.09 14.35 0.94
C TYR A 481 18.49 15.59 1.74
N ARG A 482 19.64 16.18 1.40
CA ARG A 482 20.11 17.39 2.09
C ARG A 482 19.24 18.58 1.72
N TYR A 483 18.29 18.87 2.59
CA TYR A 483 17.44 20.05 2.50
C TYR A 483 17.51 20.84 3.80
N LEU A 484 17.49 22.17 3.69
CA LEU A 484 17.42 23.07 4.82
C LEU A 484 16.06 23.74 4.82
N HIS A 485 15.39 23.71 5.97
CA HIS A 485 14.24 24.55 6.23
C HIS A 485 14.63 26.04 6.12
N GLN A 486 13.62 26.88 6.01
CA GLN A 486 13.76 28.34 6.04
C GLN A 486 14.59 28.89 7.21
N ASP A 487 14.54 28.24 8.37
CA ASP A 487 15.30 28.63 9.56
C ASP A 487 16.76 28.11 9.56
N GLY A 488 17.17 27.42 8.50
CA GLY A 488 18.50 26.84 8.33
C GLY A 488 18.69 25.48 9.01
N GLN A 489 17.66 24.91 9.63
CA GLN A 489 17.73 23.56 10.19
C GLN A 489 17.62 22.50 9.09
N ARG A 490 18.29 21.36 9.28
CA ARG A 490 18.20 20.23 8.35
C ARG A 490 16.80 19.60 8.43
N TRP A 491 16.25 19.26 7.27
CA TRP A 491 15.01 18.52 7.18
C TRP A 491 15.17 17.03 7.48
N PHE A 492 14.23 16.51 8.24
CA PHE A 492 14.09 15.12 8.61
C PHE A 492 12.62 14.72 8.44
N PRO A 493 12.29 13.82 7.50
CA PRO A 493 10.91 13.60 7.06
C PRO A 493 9.92 13.11 8.12
N PHE A 494 10.41 12.57 9.24
CA PHE A 494 9.59 12.05 10.32
C PHE A 494 9.92 12.71 11.66
N HIS A 495 10.42 13.95 11.61
CA HIS A 495 10.59 14.83 12.76
C HIS A 495 9.54 15.94 12.68
N PRO A 496 8.32 15.72 13.20
CA PRO A 496 7.22 16.67 13.04
C PRO A 496 7.55 18.02 13.67
N ARG A 497 7.25 19.11 12.94
CA ARG A 497 7.36 20.48 13.42
C ARG A 497 5.95 21.05 13.64
N ASP A 498 5.83 22.02 14.54
CA ASP A 498 4.53 22.67 14.83
C ASP A 498 3.91 23.34 13.59
N ASP A 499 4.75 23.75 12.62
CA ASP A 499 4.38 24.43 11.38
C ASP A 499 4.49 23.54 10.13
N SER A 500 4.61 22.22 10.31
CA SER A 500 4.59 21.25 9.21
C SER A 500 3.32 21.41 8.36
N ALA A 501 3.48 21.51 7.05
CA ALA A 501 2.39 21.47 6.08
C ALA A 501 1.73 20.08 6.02
N PHE A 502 2.52 19.03 6.29
CA PHE A 502 2.03 17.67 6.49
C PHE A 502 2.83 16.97 7.58
N SER A 503 2.16 16.22 8.44
CA SER A 503 2.77 15.45 9.52
C SER A 503 2.23 14.03 9.57
N THR A 504 3.12 13.06 9.78
CA THR A 504 2.83 11.63 9.93
C THR A 504 2.52 11.24 11.38
N GLY A 505 2.35 12.21 12.27
CA GLY A 505 2.04 12.01 13.67
C GLY A 505 2.83 12.94 14.60
N PRO A 506 2.52 12.97 15.90
CA PRO A 506 3.14 13.93 16.83
C PRO A 506 4.50 13.48 17.39
N VAL A 507 5.01 12.32 16.99
CA VAL A 507 6.21 11.70 17.57
C VAL A 507 7.23 11.39 16.49
N ASP A 508 8.51 11.50 16.86
CA ASP A 508 9.62 11.19 15.97
C ASP A 508 9.61 9.72 15.54
N LEU A 509 9.96 9.46 14.29
CA LEU A 509 10.40 8.15 13.84
C LEU A 509 11.89 8.20 13.51
N SER A 510 12.63 7.18 13.95
CA SER A 510 14.08 7.17 13.73
C SER A 510 14.44 7.05 12.25
N PHE A 511 15.46 7.81 11.86
CA PHE A 511 16.03 7.78 10.52
C PHE A 511 17.56 7.68 10.54
N ASP A 512 18.23 8.23 11.57
CA ASP A 512 19.70 8.21 11.67
C ASP A 512 20.17 7.17 12.72
N ILE A 513 21.30 6.53 12.41
CA ILE A 513 21.99 5.61 13.33
C ILE A 513 23.14 6.39 13.99
N HIS A 514 23.09 6.55 15.32
CA HIS A 514 24.11 7.30 16.07
C HIS A 514 24.74 6.42 17.17
N PRO A 515 26.05 6.11 17.12
CA PRO A 515 26.70 5.21 18.08
C PRO A 515 26.56 5.64 19.56
N ASP A 516 26.50 6.95 19.80
CA ASP A 516 26.45 7.54 21.14
C ASP A 516 25.04 8.00 21.59
N ALA A 517 23.98 7.65 20.84
CA ALA A 517 22.62 7.90 21.33
C ALA A 517 22.40 7.14 22.66
N VAL A 518 21.64 7.72 23.61
CA VAL A 518 21.43 7.19 24.98
C VAL A 518 19.98 6.80 25.22
#